data_AF-A0A420W5K4-F1
#
_entry.id   AF-A0A420W5K4-F1
#
_cell.length_a   1.000
_cell.length_b   1.000
_cell.length_c   1.000
_cell.angle_alpha   90.00
_cell.angle_beta   90.00
_cell.angle_gamma   90.00
#
_symmetry.space_group_name_H-M   'P 1'
#
loop_
_entity.id
_entity.type
_entity.pdbx_description
1 polymer ?
#
loop_
_entity_poly.entity_id
_entity_poly.type
_entity_poly.pdbx_seq_one_letter_code
_entity_poly.pdbx_strand_id
1 'polypeptide(L)'
;MKKRNKKYNGKQVVKQKVHKFQMTWEVNETKNIIELHHLLNGVDPQESTHTPLKVWMKAHKGDLALALKTQTIPAEQSFHIVSRIHAVNEKTGETVDCEFQLATDTVMHLWQFLGDIESDIYVNDGGFKKKWLGFNHELEAYLKEVGNGEFVVKTNHCCLTCFSTFKSFRHEMEFKSIKLMNPEFGLGVEG
;
A
#
# COMPACT_ATOMS: atom_id res chain seq x y z
N MET A 1 -2.86 2.29 -60.85
CA MET A 1 -3.01 1.89 -59.41
C MET A 1 -3.30 3.13 -58.57
N LYS A 2 -4.50 3.28 -58.00
CA LYS A 2 -4.85 4.42 -57.13
C LYS A 2 -4.31 4.20 -55.72
N LYS A 3 -3.44 5.09 -55.23
CA LYS A 3 -2.93 5.10 -53.84
C LYS A 3 -4.10 5.28 -52.87
N ARG A 4 -4.32 4.29 -52.00
CA ARG A 4 -5.32 4.33 -50.92
C ARG A 4 -4.80 5.27 -49.83
N ASN A 5 -5.38 6.47 -49.72
CA ASN A 5 -5.13 7.35 -48.58
C ASN A 5 -5.74 6.71 -47.32
N LYS A 6 -4.89 6.23 -46.40
CA LYS A 6 -5.31 5.83 -45.06
C LYS A 6 -5.85 7.08 -44.37
N LYS A 7 -7.18 7.17 -44.20
CA LYS A 7 -7.80 8.20 -43.36
C LYS A 7 -7.30 8.00 -41.92
N TYR A 8 -6.61 9.01 -41.39
CA TYR A 8 -6.24 9.07 -39.99
C TYR A 8 -7.51 9.05 -39.14
N ASN A 9 -7.66 8.02 -38.31
CA ASN A 9 -8.80 7.89 -37.41
C ASN A 9 -8.36 8.48 -36.05
N GLY A 10 -8.69 9.75 -35.78
CA GLY A 10 -8.28 10.51 -34.60
C GLY A 10 -8.84 10.02 -33.25
N LYS A 11 -9.31 8.76 -33.19
CA LYS A 11 -9.80 8.09 -31.99
C LYS A 11 -9.07 6.76 -31.76
N GLN A 12 -7.75 6.72 -31.97
CA GLN A 12 -6.97 5.69 -31.29
C GLN A 12 -7.02 6.01 -29.80
N VAL A 13 -7.89 5.31 -29.07
CA VAL A 13 -7.84 5.26 -27.62
C VAL A 13 -6.47 4.69 -27.28
N VAL A 14 -5.52 5.57 -26.96
CA VAL A 14 -4.21 5.16 -26.46
C VAL A 14 -4.48 4.41 -25.16
N LYS A 15 -4.40 3.08 -25.20
CA LYS A 15 -4.49 2.28 -23.98
C LYS A 15 -3.39 2.77 -23.04
N GLN A 16 -3.79 3.34 -21.91
CA GLN A 16 -2.84 3.77 -20.89
C GLN A 16 -2.07 2.54 -20.40
N LYS A 17 -0.75 2.68 -20.28
CA LYS A 17 0.11 1.60 -19.83
C LYS A 17 -0.23 1.26 -18.38
N VAL A 18 -0.31 -0.03 -18.08
CA VAL A 18 -0.43 -0.51 -16.69
C VAL A 18 0.98 -0.53 -16.08
N HIS A 19 1.10 0.01 -14.87
CA HIS A 19 2.33 0.09 -14.11
C HIS A 19 2.18 -0.73 -12.82
N LYS A 20 3.27 -1.37 -12.41
CA LYS A 20 3.40 -1.93 -11.06
C LYS A 20 3.80 -0.80 -10.12
N PHE A 21 3.05 -0.64 -9.04
CA PHE A 21 3.38 0.27 -7.95
C PHE A 21 3.59 -0.54 -6.67
N GLN A 22 4.58 -0.16 -5.87
CA GLN A 22 4.92 -0.78 -4.60
C GLN A 22 5.11 0.27 -3.49
N MET A 23 4.66 -0.07 -2.28
CA MET A 23 4.85 0.69 -1.07
C MET A 23 5.39 -0.22 0.01
N THR A 24 6.43 0.22 0.72
CA THR A 24 7.02 -0.51 1.84
C THR A 24 7.04 0.32 3.10
N TRP A 25 6.82 -0.33 4.24
CA TRP A 25 6.85 0.31 5.55
C TRP A 25 7.09 -0.73 6.65
N GLU A 26 7.63 -0.30 7.79
CA GLU A 26 7.61 -1.06 9.04
C GLU A 26 6.52 -0.48 9.94
N VAL A 27 5.64 -1.32 10.47
CA VAL A 27 4.39 -0.90 11.13
C VAL A 27 4.67 0.00 12.34
N ASN A 28 5.62 -0.36 13.20
CA ASN A 28 5.93 0.38 14.41
C ASN A 28 6.65 1.71 14.11
N GLU A 29 7.61 1.71 13.19
CA GLU A 29 8.33 2.89 12.71
C GLU A 29 7.38 3.90 12.08
N THR A 30 6.46 3.42 11.23
CA THR A 30 5.43 4.25 10.57
C THR A 30 4.56 4.95 11.61
N LYS A 31 4.07 4.19 12.59
CA LYS A 31 3.27 4.70 13.69
C LYS A 31 4.04 5.78 14.46
N ASN A 32 5.28 5.50 14.84
CA ASN A 32 6.14 6.44 15.56
C ASN A 32 6.40 7.74 14.76
N ILE A 33 6.70 7.65 13.46
CA ILE A 33 6.95 8.82 12.60
C ILE A 33 5.72 9.72 12.52
N ILE A 34 4.53 9.14 12.34
CA ILE A 34 3.28 9.88 12.19
C ILE A 34 2.87 10.50 13.53
N GLU A 35 2.89 9.72 14.62
CA GLU A 35 2.55 10.18 15.97
C GLU A 35 3.48 11.31 16.43
N LEU A 36 4.79 11.15 16.28
CA LEU A 36 5.77 12.17 16.66
C LEU A 36 5.53 13.47 15.88
N HIS A 37 5.20 13.38 14.59
CA HIS A 37 4.89 14.57 13.79
C HIS A 37 3.63 15.29 14.28
N HIS A 38 2.56 14.58 14.64
CA HIS A 38 1.34 15.20 15.15
C HIS A 38 1.58 15.86 16.52
N LEU A 39 2.26 15.15 17.43
CA LEU A 39 2.62 15.67 18.76
C LEU A 39 3.46 16.94 18.68
N LEU A 40 4.49 16.97 17.84
CA LEU A 40 5.36 18.15 17.69
C LEU A 40 4.65 19.38 17.11
N ASN A 41 3.55 19.17 16.39
CA ASN A 41 2.74 20.26 15.82
C ASN A 41 1.52 20.60 16.69
N GLY A 42 1.41 20.02 17.90
CA GLY A 42 0.31 20.30 18.83
C GLY A 42 -1.06 19.84 18.34
N VAL A 43 -1.10 18.87 17.41
CA VAL A 43 -2.33 18.26 16.92
C VAL A 43 -2.48 16.90 17.59
N ASP A 44 -3.66 16.61 18.13
CA ASP A 44 -3.96 15.26 18.63
C ASP A 44 -3.77 14.26 17.47
N PRO A 45 -2.91 13.24 17.62
CA PRO A 45 -2.74 12.19 16.62
C PRO A 45 -4.05 11.51 16.20
N GLN A 46 -5.07 11.51 17.07
CA GLN A 46 -6.39 10.93 16.82
C GLN A 46 -7.31 11.85 16.01
N GLU A 47 -7.08 13.17 16.00
CA GLU A 47 -7.90 14.16 15.28
C GLU A 47 -7.27 14.58 13.93
N SER A 48 -5.98 14.31 13.75
CA SER A 48 -5.24 14.70 12.55
C SER A 48 -5.61 13.85 11.33
N THR A 49 -6.36 14.45 10.41
CA THR A 49 -6.77 13.81 9.14
C THR A 49 -5.73 13.99 8.02
N HIS A 50 -4.70 14.81 8.22
CA HIS A 50 -3.77 15.17 7.15
C HIS A 50 -2.28 15.06 7.55
N THR A 51 -1.66 13.95 7.13
CA THR A 51 -0.20 13.81 7.17
C THR A 51 0.43 14.51 5.94
N PRO A 52 1.35 15.48 6.08
CA PRO A 52 2.01 16.11 4.94
C PRO A 52 2.78 15.11 4.07
N LEU A 53 2.92 15.38 2.76
CA LEU A 53 3.60 14.48 1.81
C LEU A 53 5.00 14.06 2.31
N LYS A 54 5.80 14.99 2.81
CA LYS A 54 7.17 14.69 3.30
C LYS A 54 7.17 13.73 4.49
N VAL A 55 6.17 13.79 5.35
CA VAL A 55 6.04 12.90 6.52
C VAL A 55 5.51 11.55 6.07
N TRP A 56 4.51 11.56 5.19
CA TRP A 56 3.97 10.36 4.57
C TRP A 56 5.06 9.55 3.86
N MET A 57 5.91 10.21 3.06
CA MET A 57 7.00 9.54 2.34
C MET A 57 8.17 9.11 3.21
N LYS A 58 8.29 9.65 4.43
CA LYS A 58 9.22 9.14 5.45
C LYS A 58 8.71 7.84 6.06
N ALA A 59 7.41 7.78 6.33
CA ALA A 59 6.75 6.62 6.94
C ALA A 59 6.52 5.49 5.92
N HIS A 60 6.13 5.83 4.70
CA HIS A 60 5.84 4.90 3.61
C HIS A 60 6.74 5.19 2.43
N LYS A 61 7.56 4.21 2.03
CA LYS A 61 8.50 4.35 0.92
C LYS A 61 7.92 3.71 -0.33
N GLY A 62 8.32 4.20 -1.50
CA GLY A 62 7.97 3.60 -2.79
C GLY A 62 6.99 4.42 -3.62
N ASP A 63 6.83 4.00 -4.87
CA ASP A 63 6.03 4.71 -5.86
C ASP A 63 4.52 4.63 -5.61
N LEU A 64 4.03 3.56 -4.98
CA LEU A 64 2.62 3.47 -4.60
C LEU A 64 2.27 4.51 -3.53
N ALA A 65 3.12 4.70 -2.52
CA ALA A 65 2.93 5.71 -1.48
C ALA A 65 2.80 7.11 -2.09
N LEU A 66 3.71 7.44 -3.01
CA LEU A 66 3.69 8.72 -3.72
C LEU A 66 2.46 8.85 -4.61
N ALA A 67 2.12 7.81 -5.38
CA ALA A 67 1.02 7.83 -6.33
C ALA A 67 -0.34 8.00 -5.64
N LEU A 68 -0.55 7.32 -4.51
CA LEU A 68 -1.75 7.47 -3.67
C LEU A 68 -1.81 8.87 -3.05
N LYS A 69 -0.70 9.34 -2.46
CA LYS A 69 -0.68 10.64 -1.77
C LYS A 69 -0.89 11.83 -2.72
N THR A 70 -0.36 11.72 -3.94
CA THR A 70 -0.55 12.71 -5.03
C THR A 70 -1.82 12.46 -5.84
N GLN A 71 -2.56 11.39 -5.55
CA GLN A 71 -3.78 10.99 -6.24
C GLN A 71 -3.62 10.87 -7.77
N THR A 72 -2.45 10.41 -8.24
CA THR A 72 -2.11 10.29 -9.67
C THR A 72 -2.63 9.00 -10.30
N ILE A 73 -2.98 8.00 -9.48
CA ILE A 73 -3.67 6.76 -9.85
C ILE A 73 -5.11 6.74 -9.27
N PRO A 74 -6.04 5.96 -9.83
CA PRO A 74 -7.37 5.76 -9.25
C PRO A 74 -7.30 5.36 -7.76
N ALA A 75 -8.25 5.84 -6.97
CA ALA A 75 -8.24 5.70 -5.51
C ALA A 75 -8.52 4.27 -5.04
N GLU A 76 -9.22 3.49 -5.85
CA GLU A 76 -9.54 2.10 -5.57
C GLU A 76 -8.75 1.18 -6.49
N GLN A 77 -8.15 0.13 -5.92
CA GLN A 77 -7.32 -0.84 -6.63
C GLN A 77 -7.48 -2.23 -6.02
N SER A 78 -7.09 -3.25 -6.77
CA SER A 78 -6.80 -4.57 -6.20
C SER A 78 -5.40 -4.55 -5.60
N PHE A 79 -5.24 -5.11 -4.40
CA PHE A 79 -3.99 -5.06 -3.65
C PHE A 79 -3.42 -6.44 -3.35
N HIS A 80 -2.11 -6.47 -3.26
CA HIS A 80 -1.32 -7.60 -2.83
C HIS A 80 -0.36 -7.14 -1.74
N ILE A 81 -0.31 -7.82 -0.61
CA ILE A 81 0.59 -7.48 0.50
C ILE A 81 1.39 -8.69 0.93
N VAL A 82 2.67 -8.46 1.18
CA VAL A 82 3.57 -9.38 1.87
C VAL A 82 4.00 -8.71 3.17
N SER A 83 3.93 -9.44 4.27
CA SER A 83 4.28 -9.00 5.61
C SER A 83 5.32 -9.96 6.18
N ARG A 84 6.47 -9.42 6.55
CA ARG A 84 7.57 -10.14 7.19
C ARG A 84 7.65 -9.73 8.64
N ILE A 85 7.42 -10.69 9.51
CA ILE A 85 7.16 -10.46 10.91
C ILE A 85 8.25 -11.14 11.72
N HIS A 86 8.88 -10.37 12.59
CA HIS A 86 9.79 -10.87 13.60
C HIS A 86 9.06 -10.88 14.95
N ALA A 87 8.96 -12.05 15.58
CA ALA A 87 8.30 -12.22 16.86
C ALA A 87 9.22 -12.91 17.87
N VAL A 88 9.04 -12.60 19.16
CA VAL A 88 9.88 -13.10 20.24
C VAL A 88 9.01 -13.63 21.37
N ASN A 89 9.32 -14.83 21.86
CA ASN A 89 8.77 -15.34 23.10
C ASN A 89 9.50 -14.67 24.27
N GLU A 90 8.82 -13.80 25.01
CA GLU A 90 9.46 -13.00 26.06
C GLU A 90 9.89 -13.83 27.29
N LYS A 91 9.38 -15.06 27.44
CA LYS A 91 9.75 -15.96 28.55
C LYS A 91 11.00 -16.77 28.24
N THR A 92 11.12 -17.28 27.01
CA THR A 92 12.23 -18.15 26.60
C THR A 92 13.34 -17.41 25.87
N GLY A 93 13.05 -16.23 25.31
CA GLY A 93 13.94 -15.49 24.42
C GLY A 93 14.00 -16.07 23.00
N GLU A 94 13.20 -17.09 22.69
CA GLU A 94 13.14 -17.68 21.34
C GLU A 94 12.56 -16.67 20.34
N THR A 95 13.13 -16.66 19.14
CA THR A 95 12.73 -15.76 18.06
C THR A 95 12.19 -16.55 16.88
N VAL A 96 11.11 -16.07 16.26
CA VAL A 96 10.51 -16.66 15.07
C VAL A 96 10.30 -15.57 14.03
N ASP A 97 10.74 -15.86 12.80
CA ASP A 97 10.42 -15.07 11.62
C ASP A 97 9.33 -15.76 10.82
N CYS A 98 8.27 -15.04 10.49
CA CYS A 98 7.19 -15.54 9.66
C CYS A 98 6.89 -14.59 8.50
N GLU A 99 6.53 -15.17 7.36
CA GLU A 99 6.08 -14.42 6.20
C GLU A 99 4.60 -14.72 5.99
N PHE A 100 3.79 -13.66 5.90
CA PHE A 100 2.37 -13.73 5.62
C PHE A 100 2.07 -12.97 4.34
N GLN A 101 1.34 -13.59 3.43
CA GLN A 101 1.04 -13.02 2.12
C GLN A 101 -0.45 -13.10 1.84
N LEU A 102 -1.01 -11.99 1.35
CA LEU A 102 -2.41 -11.89 0.99
C LEU A 102 -2.57 -11.16 -0.35
N ALA A 103 -3.44 -11.68 -1.21
CA ALA A 103 -3.82 -11.05 -2.46
C ALA A 103 -5.33 -11.05 -2.60
N THR A 104 -5.89 -9.93 -3.05
CA THR A 104 -7.32 -9.84 -3.41
C THR A 104 -7.45 -9.30 -4.83
N ASP A 105 -8.36 -9.90 -5.60
CA ASP A 105 -8.77 -9.39 -6.92
C ASP A 105 -9.83 -8.29 -6.81
N THR A 106 -10.38 -8.08 -5.61
CA THR A 106 -11.44 -7.13 -5.35
C THR A 106 -10.87 -5.71 -5.29
N VAL A 107 -11.48 -4.81 -6.06
CA VAL A 107 -11.10 -3.39 -6.13
C VAL A 107 -11.68 -2.66 -4.93
N MET A 108 -10.82 -1.99 -4.15
CA MET A 108 -11.22 -1.26 -2.94
C MET A 108 -10.24 -0.12 -2.63
N HIS A 109 -10.60 0.76 -1.70
CA HIS A 109 -9.70 1.79 -1.19
C HIS A 109 -8.61 1.19 -0.28
N LEU A 110 -7.43 1.80 -0.22
CA LEU A 110 -6.32 1.33 0.64
C LEU A 110 -6.75 1.09 2.10
N TRP A 111 -7.41 2.08 2.71
CA TRP A 111 -7.87 1.98 4.10
C TRP A 111 -8.90 0.87 4.34
N GLN A 112 -9.72 0.55 3.34
CA GLN A 112 -10.63 -0.60 3.40
C GLN A 112 -9.86 -1.92 3.29
N PHE A 113 -8.83 -1.96 2.45
CA PHE A 113 -7.93 -3.11 2.35
C PHE A 113 -7.18 -3.36 3.66
N LEU A 114 -6.63 -2.33 4.29
CA LEU A 114 -5.89 -2.46 5.55
C LEU A 114 -6.79 -2.82 6.74
N GLY A 115 -8.06 -2.41 6.72
CA GLY A 115 -9.02 -2.62 7.80
C GLY A 115 -9.19 -1.41 8.73
N ASP A 116 -8.72 -0.23 8.32
CA ASP A 116 -8.80 1.00 9.11
C ASP A 116 -10.17 1.68 8.99
N ILE A 117 -11.00 1.27 8.03
CA ILE A 117 -12.36 1.75 7.82
C ILE A 117 -13.29 0.55 7.66
N GLU A 118 -14.35 0.52 8.47
CA GLU A 118 -15.42 -0.46 8.30
C GLU A 118 -16.06 -0.31 6.92
N SER A 119 -16.13 -1.41 6.18
CA SER A 119 -16.72 -1.44 4.85
C SER A 119 -17.43 -2.76 4.60
N ASP A 120 -18.51 -2.71 3.81
CA ASP A 120 -19.26 -3.89 3.42
C ASP A 120 -18.71 -4.45 2.10
N ILE A 121 -17.46 -4.90 2.17
CA ILE A 121 -16.73 -5.50 1.06
C ILE A 121 -16.71 -7.01 1.25
N TYR A 122 -16.89 -7.75 0.16
CA TYR A 122 -16.83 -9.20 0.16
C TYR A 122 -15.78 -9.66 -0.84
N VAL A 123 -14.83 -10.47 -0.37
CA VAL A 123 -13.74 -11.03 -1.18
C VAL A 123 -13.99 -12.51 -1.45
N ASN A 124 -13.45 -13.00 -2.55
CA ASN A 124 -13.48 -14.42 -2.88
C ASN A 124 -12.34 -15.14 -2.14
N ASP A 125 -12.68 -16.19 -1.40
CA ASP A 125 -11.77 -17.05 -0.67
C ASP A 125 -12.09 -18.50 -1.00
N GLY A 126 -11.24 -19.16 -1.79
CA GLY A 126 -11.43 -20.56 -2.17
C GLY A 126 -12.75 -20.88 -2.90
N GLY A 127 -13.39 -19.89 -3.54
CA GLY A 127 -14.69 -20.03 -4.21
C GLY A 127 -15.91 -19.59 -3.39
N PHE A 128 -15.70 -19.20 -2.12
CA PHE A 128 -16.75 -18.65 -1.26
C PHE A 128 -16.56 -17.13 -1.10
N LYS A 129 -17.67 -16.39 -1.02
CA LYS A 129 -17.63 -14.97 -0.67
C LYS A 129 -17.61 -14.83 0.85
N LYS A 130 -16.57 -14.21 1.39
CA LYS A 130 -16.49 -13.84 2.81
C LYS A 130 -16.47 -12.32 2.96
N LYS A 131 -16.97 -11.81 4.08
CA LYS A 131 -16.84 -10.39 4.40
C LYS A 131 -15.36 -10.08 4.65
N TRP A 132 -14.87 -9.02 4.02
CA TRP A 132 -13.52 -8.53 4.20
C TRP A 132 -13.45 -7.70 5.48
N LEU A 133 -12.62 -8.15 6.42
CA LEU A 133 -12.40 -7.48 7.70
C LEU A 133 -11.08 -6.68 7.75
N GLY A 134 -10.34 -6.66 6.64
CA GLY A 134 -9.07 -5.98 6.54
C GLY A 134 -7.86 -6.89 6.73
N PHE A 135 -6.73 -6.46 6.18
CA PHE A 135 -5.44 -7.11 6.34
C PHE A 135 -5.06 -7.26 7.82
N ASN A 136 -5.31 -6.24 8.65
CA ASN A 136 -4.97 -6.28 10.08
C ASN A 136 -5.67 -7.45 10.79
N HIS A 137 -6.93 -7.74 10.44
CA HIS A 137 -7.69 -8.85 11.00
C HIS A 137 -7.13 -10.22 10.56
N GLU A 138 -6.87 -10.38 9.26
CA GLU A 138 -6.35 -11.63 8.70
C GLU A 138 -4.94 -11.93 9.27
N LEU A 139 -4.11 -10.90 9.43
CA LEU A 139 -2.80 -11.03 10.04
C LEU A 139 -2.88 -11.45 11.51
N GLU A 140 -3.77 -10.83 12.29
CA GLU A 140 -3.96 -11.20 13.70
C GLU A 140 -4.45 -12.64 13.84
N ALA A 141 -5.36 -13.09 12.97
CA ALA A 141 -5.83 -14.47 12.92
C ALA A 141 -4.68 -15.45 12.63
N TYR A 142 -3.86 -15.17 11.62
CA TYR A 142 -2.68 -15.96 11.28
C TYR A 142 -1.67 -16.04 12.44
N LEU A 143 -1.38 -14.92 13.08
CA LEU A 143 -0.44 -14.88 14.20
C LEU A 143 -0.94 -15.66 15.42
N LYS A 144 -2.25 -15.66 15.68
CA LYS A 144 -2.86 -16.48 16.74
C LYS A 144 -2.74 -17.98 16.43
N GLU A 145 -2.92 -18.37 15.18
CA GLU A 145 -2.80 -19.76 14.73
C GLU A 145 -1.36 -20.27 14.82
N VAL A 146 -0.38 -19.50 14.35
CA VAL A 146 1.02 -19.94 14.28
C VAL A 146 1.75 -19.77 15.63
N GLY A 147 1.45 -18.71 16.38
CA GLY A 147 2.21 -18.32 17.56
C GLY A 147 1.69 -18.87 18.89
N ASN A 148 0.58 -19.63 18.91
CA ASN A 148 -0.10 -20.10 20.13
C ASN A 148 -0.34 -19.02 21.21
N GLY A 149 -0.26 -17.74 20.84
CA GLY A 149 -0.32 -16.60 21.77
C GLY A 149 0.92 -16.38 22.66
N GLU A 150 2.01 -17.14 22.48
CA GLU A 150 3.23 -17.01 23.31
C GLU A 150 4.27 -16.03 22.75
N PHE A 151 4.18 -15.70 21.46
CA PHE A 151 5.10 -14.82 20.77
C PHE A 151 4.55 -13.40 20.68
N VAL A 152 5.40 -12.41 20.96
CA VAL A 152 5.11 -10.99 20.82
C VAL A 152 5.79 -10.46 19.56
N VAL A 153 5.01 -9.88 18.65
CA VAL A 153 5.53 -9.23 17.43
C VAL A 153 6.41 -8.04 17.81
N LYS A 154 7.65 -8.02 17.31
CA LYS A 154 8.60 -6.92 17.53
C LYS A 154 8.73 -6.03 16.30
N THR A 155 8.77 -6.60 15.10
CA THR A 155 8.74 -5.82 13.85
C THR A 155 7.80 -6.47 12.84
N ASN A 156 7.19 -5.63 12.00
CA ASN A 156 6.39 -6.07 10.87
C ASN A 156 6.70 -5.20 9.67
N HIS A 157 7.43 -5.77 8.71
CA HIS A 157 7.78 -5.12 7.45
C HIS A 157 6.79 -5.52 6.36
N CYS A 158 6.01 -4.55 5.89
CA CYS A 158 5.01 -4.74 4.86
C CYS A 158 5.52 -4.26 3.49
N CYS A 159 5.13 -4.98 2.45
CA CYS A 159 5.29 -4.61 1.05
C CYS A 159 3.94 -4.75 0.35
N LEU A 160 3.28 -3.61 0.10
CA LEU A 160 2.03 -3.54 -0.64
C LEU A 160 2.32 -3.28 -2.11
N THR A 161 1.66 -4.01 -2.99
CA THR A 161 1.78 -3.92 -4.44
C THR A 161 0.40 -3.76 -5.06
N CYS A 162 0.28 -2.92 -6.07
CA CYS A 162 -0.88 -2.90 -6.96
C CYS A 162 -0.45 -2.67 -8.42
N PHE A 163 -1.35 -2.97 -9.35
CA PHE A 163 -1.17 -2.70 -10.77
C PHE A 163 -2.23 -1.71 -11.22
N SER A 164 -1.82 -0.54 -11.69
CA SER A 164 -2.75 0.53 -12.06
C SER A 164 -2.26 1.31 -13.28
N THR A 165 -3.18 1.99 -13.96
CA THR A 165 -2.85 3.09 -14.87
C THR A 165 -2.83 4.42 -14.11
N PHE A 166 -2.17 5.43 -14.67
CA PHE A 166 -2.37 6.81 -14.24
C PHE A 166 -3.74 7.32 -14.68
N LYS A 167 -4.36 8.23 -13.92
CA LYS A 167 -5.67 8.82 -14.30
C LYS A 167 -5.60 9.52 -15.66
N SER A 168 -4.48 10.17 -15.97
CA SER A 168 -4.22 10.78 -17.28
C SER A 168 -2.72 10.99 -17.52
N PHE A 169 -2.33 11.34 -18.74
CA PHE A 169 -0.96 11.70 -19.09
C PHE A 169 -0.41 12.85 -18.23
N ARG A 170 -1.26 13.81 -17.84
CA ARG A 170 -0.87 14.90 -16.93
C ARG A 170 -0.47 14.35 -15.56
N HIS A 171 -1.22 13.40 -15.01
CA HIS A 171 -0.90 12.77 -13.73
C HIS A 171 0.39 11.93 -13.80
N GLU A 172 0.65 11.27 -14.93
CA GLU A 172 1.92 10.58 -15.15
C GLU A 172 3.11 11.54 -15.15
N MET A 173 2.98 12.68 -15.83
CA MET A 173 4.03 13.72 -15.86
C MET A 173 4.25 14.36 -14.49
N GLU A 174 3.17 14.63 -13.75
CA GLU A 174 3.24 15.13 -12.38
C GLU A 174 3.95 14.15 -11.45
N PHE A 175 3.54 12.88 -11.48
CA PHE A 175 4.18 11.82 -10.70
C PHE A 175 5.69 11.75 -10.98
N LYS A 176 6.08 11.73 -12.27
CA LYS A 176 7.49 11.70 -12.67
C LYS A 176 8.23 12.95 -12.23
N SER A 177 7.62 14.13 -12.34
CA SER A 177 8.23 15.39 -11.92
C SER A 177 8.51 15.40 -10.42
N ILE A 178 7.54 14.98 -9.59
CA ILE A 178 7.72 14.92 -8.13
C ILE A 178 8.79 13.91 -7.77
N LYS A 179 8.78 12.72 -8.39
CA LYS A 179 9.81 11.69 -8.18
C LYS A 179 11.21 12.17 -8.55
N LEU A 180 11.34 12.97 -9.61
CA LEU A 180 12.61 13.52 -10.08
C LEU A 180 13.12 14.65 -9.18
N MET A 181 12.21 15.46 -8.62
CA MET A 181 12.55 16.50 -7.65
C MET A 181 12.86 15.98 -6.24
N ASN A 182 12.41 14.76 -5.92
CA ASN A 182 12.59 14.13 -4.60
C ASN A 182 13.11 12.69 -4.77
N PRO A 183 14.41 12.52 -5.12
CA PRO A 183 15.00 11.20 -5.37
C PRO A 183 14.79 10.21 -4.22
N GLU A 184 14.72 10.70 -2.99
CA GLU A 184 14.48 9.92 -1.77
C GLU A 184 13.10 9.22 -1.76
N PHE A 185 12.12 9.70 -2.52
CA PHE A 185 10.78 9.09 -2.62
C PHE A 185 10.76 7.90 -3.57
N GLY A 186 11.77 7.76 -4.44
CA GLY A 186 11.86 6.73 -5.47
C GLY A 186 12.75 5.55 -5.13
N LEU A 187 13.56 5.65 -4.08
CA LEU A 187 14.46 4.60 -3.63
C LEU A 187 13.72 3.75 -2.59
N GLY A 188 13.02 2.73 -3.08
CA GLY A 188 12.88 1.51 -2.29
C GLY A 188 14.30 1.05 -1.99
N VAL A 189 14.70 1.08 -0.73
CA VAL A 189 16.04 0.67 -0.33
C VAL A 189 16.16 -0.80 -0.73
N GLU A 190 16.98 -1.09 -1.74
CA GLU A 190 17.55 -2.41 -1.91
C GLU A 190 18.47 -2.62 -0.71
N GLY A 191 18.02 -3.42 0.25
CA GLY A 191 18.72 -3.82 1.45
C GLY A 191 18.03 -5.03 2.06
#